data_AF-A0A067F6W1-F1
#
_entry.id   AF-A0A067F6W1-F1
#
_cell.length_a   1.000
_cell.length_b   1.000
_cell.length_c   1.000
_cell.angle_alpha   90.00
_cell.angle_beta   90.00
_cell.angle_gamma   90.00
#
_symmetry.space_group_name_H-M   'P 1'
#
loop_
_entity.id
_entity.type
_entity.pdbx_description
1 polymer ?
#
loop_
_entity_poly.entity_id
_entity_poly.type
_entity_poly.pdbx_seq_one_letter_code
_entity_poly.pdbx_strand_id
1 'polypeptide(L)'
;VVITSINIDGNLFLIGSHQKEKGQSPEQFKIVIPKIPAYFTGTGDLMTALLLGWSNKYRDNLDIAAELAVSSLQVLLLLMP
;
A
#
# COMPACT_ATOMS: atom_id res chain seq x y z
N VAL A 1 2.27 12.56 5.71
CA VAL A 1 1.74 11.38 4.98
C VAL A 1 0.96 10.54 5.96
N VAL A 2 -0.19 10.00 5.54
CA VAL A 2 -0.96 8.99 6.27
C VAL A 2 -1.13 7.81 5.32
N ILE A 3 -0.86 6.59 5.79
CA ILE A 3 -1.16 5.37 5.05
C ILE A 3 -1.65 4.31 6.02
N THR A 4 -2.74 3.62 5.67
CA THR A 4 -3.34 2.60 6.51
C THR A 4 -4.03 1.53 5.66
N SER A 5 -4.20 0.34 6.23
CA SER A 5 -5.01 -0.70 5.62
C SER A 5 -6.21 -1.03 6.51
N ILE A 6 -7.33 -1.36 5.89
CA ILE A 6 -8.58 -1.69 6.60
C ILE A 6 -9.32 -2.81 5.87
N ASN A 7 -9.91 -3.74 6.63
CA ASN A 7 -10.82 -4.74 6.11
C ASN A 7 -12.26 -4.30 6.39
N ILE A 8 -13.06 -4.11 5.34
CA ILE A 8 -14.48 -3.76 5.43
C ILE A 8 -15.24 -4.74 4.54
N ASP A 9 -16.24 -5.43 5.10
CA ASP A 9 -17.11 -6.37 4.37
C ASP A 9 -16.34 -7.41 3.54
N GLY A 10 -15.22 -7.91 4.08
CA GLY A 10 -14.38 -8.90 3.40
C GLY A 10 -13.41 -8.33 2.36
N ASN A 11 -13.49 -7.04 2.06
CA ASN A 11 -12.58 -6.35 1.14
C ASN A 11 -11.44 -5.69 1.91
N LEU A 12 -10.20 -5.93 1.47
CA LEU A 12 -9.02 -5.26 2.01
C LEU A 12 -8.76 -3.98 1.22
N PHE A 13 -8.65 -2.86 1.91
CA PHE A 13 -8.34 -1.56 1.31
C PHE A 13 -7.03 -1.04 1.86
N LEU A 14 -6.20 -0.46 1.00
CA LEU A 14 -5.12 0.44 1.41
C LEU A 14 -5.57 1.87 1.11
N ILE A 15 -5.55 2.72 2.12
CA ILE A 15 -5.96 4.12 2.03
C ILE A 15 -4.73 4.98 2.36
N GLY A 16 -4.45 5.93 1.49
CA GLY A 16 -3.32 6.85 1.66
C GLY A 16 -3.71 8.30 1.44
N SER A 17 -2.97 9.19 2.08
CA SER A 17 -3.07 10.63 1.92
C SER A 17 -1.69 11.28 2.05
N HIS A 18 -1.37 12.18 1.13
CA HIS A 18 -0.17 12.99 1.19
C HIS A 18 -0.44 14.41 0.71
N GLN A 19 0.33 15.35 1.26
CA GLN A 19 0.30 16.75 0.84
C GLN A 19 1.60 17.03 0.11
N LYS A 20 1.52 17.41 -1.16
CA LYS A 20 2.69 17.80 -1.96
C LYS A 20 3.23 19.15 -1.52
N GLU A 21 2.34 20.11 -1.30
CA GLU A 21 2.69 21.47 -0.90
C GLU A 21 1.87 21.96 0.29
N LYS A 22 2.53 22.71 1.18
CA LYS A 22 1.90 23.25 2.39
C LYS A 22 0.78 24.23 2.00
N GLY A 23 -0.43 23.96 2.48
CA GLY A 23 -1.61 24.79 2.23
C GLY A 23 -2.52 24.29 1.11
N GLN A 24 -2.13 23.26 0.35
CA GLN A 24 -3.02 22.57 -0.59
C GLN A 24 -3.82 21.47 0.09
N SER A 25 -4.98 21.12 -0.48
CA SER A 25 -5.72 19.93 -0.06
C SER A 25 -4.86 18.66 -0.24
N PRO A 26 -4.88 17.71 0.70
CA PRO A 26 -4.15 16.45 0.54
C PRO A 26 -4.68 15.65 -0.65
N GLU A 27 -3.76 15.07 -1.43
CA GLU A 27 -4.09 14.04 -2.41
C GLU A 27 -4.37 12.73 -1.68
N GLN A 28 -5.45 12.05 -2.07
CA GLN A 28 -5.93 10.84 -1.43
C GLN A 28 -6.05 9.72 -2.46
N PHE A 29 -5.70 8.51 -2.06
CA PHE A 29 -5.86 7.33 -2.89
C PHE A 29 -6.42 6.15 -2.10
N LYS A 30 -7.09 5.25 -2.81
CA LYS A 30 -7.62 3.99 -2.29
C LYS A 30 -7.28 2.87 -3.26
N ILE A 31 -6.59 1.86 -2.77
CA ILE A 31 -6.29 0.64 -3.52
C ILE A 31 -7.14 -0.49 -2.96
N VAL A 32 -7.88 -1.16 -3.84
CA VAL A 32 -8.66 -2.36 -3.49
C VAL A 32 -7.75 -3.57 -3.65
N ILE A 33 -7.60 -4.33 -2.58
CA ILE A 33 -6.70 -5.47 -2.51
C ILE A 33 -7.54 -6.75 -2.40
N PRO A 34 -7.45 -7.68 -3.38
CA PRO A 34 -8.06 -8.99 -3.25
C PRO A 34 -7.52 -9.70 -2.00
N LYS A 35 -8.41 -10.13 -1.12
CA LYS A 35 -8.02 -10.87 0.08
C LYS A 35 -7.64 -12.30 -0.31
N ILE A 36 -6.38 -12.67 -0.07
CA ILE A 36 -5.92 -14.05 -0.21
C ILE A 36 -6.41 -14.84 1.02
N PRO A 37 -7.09 -16.00 0.84
CA PRO A 37 -7.63 -16.80 1.94
C PRO A 37 -6.54 -17.62 2.66
N ALA A 38 -5.56 -16.92 3.23
CA ALA A 38 -4.45 -17.49 3.97
C ALA A 38 -4.06 -16.59 5.14
N TYR A 39 -3.28 -17.14 6.09
CA TYR A 39 -2.76 -16.40 7.23
C TYR A 39 -1.26 -16.17 7.06
N PHE A 40 -0.87 -14.91 6.94
CA PHE A 40 0.52 -14.50 6.79
C PHE A 40 0.93 -13.62 7.98
N THR A 41 2.13 -13.82 8.49
CA THR A 41 2.75 -12.97 9.51
C THR A 41 3.83 -12.08 8.88
N GLY A 42 4.07 -10.90 9.45
CA GLY A 42 5.09 -9.97 8.94
C GLY A 42 4.75 -9.24 7.64
N THR A 43 3.52 -9.37 7.11
CA THR A 43 3.09 -8.67 5.88
C THR A 43 3.12 -7.15 6.00
N GLY A 44 2.92 -6.61 7.21
CA GLY A 44 3.07 -5.18 7.48
C GLY A 44 4.52 -4.68 7.37
N ASP A 45 5.48 -5.46 7.88
CA ASP A 45 6.91 -5.14 7.80
C ASP A 45 7.37 -5.17 6.33
N LEU A 46 6.98 -6.22 5.61
CA LEU A 46 7.27 -6.35 4.19
C LEU A 46 6.61 -5.26 3.36
N MET A 47 5.34 -4.94 3.61
CA MET A 47 4.65 -3.82 2.97
C MET A 47 5.40 -2.51 3.17
N THR A 48 5.86 -2.25 4.39
CA THR A 48 6.62 -1.04 4.72
C THR A 48 7.95 -0.99 3.98
N ALA A 49 8.70 -2.10 3.94
CA ALA A 49 9.96 -2.18 3.22
C ALA A 49 9.78 -1.94 1.71
N LEU A 50 8.77 -2.56 1.10
CA LEU A 50 8.43 -2.37 -0.31
C LEU A 50 8.00 -0.92 -0.59
N LEU A 51 7.14 -0.35 0.25
CA LEU A 51 6.69 1.03 0.12
C LEU A 51 7.85 2.03 0.20
N LEU A 52 8.77 1.84 1.15
CA LEU A 52 9.96 2.69 1.26
C LEU A 52 10.87 2.59 0.03
N GLY A 53 11.09 1.36 -0.48
CA GLY A 53 11.87 1.13 -1.69
C GLY A 53 11.27 1.83 -2.91
N TRP A 54 9.97 1.64 -3.14
CA TRP A 54 9.27 2.27 -4.25
C TRP A 54 9.14 3.79 -4.09
N SER A 55 8.92 4.30 -2.87
CA SER A 55 8.85 5.74 -2.61
C SER A 55 10.19 6.45 -2.86
N ASN A 56 11.33 5.77 -2.63
CA ASN A 56 12.63 6.34 -3.00
C ASN A 56 12.81 6.46 -4.53
N LYS A 57 12.20 5.55 -5.31
CA LYS A 57 12.21 5.60 -6.78
C LYS A 57 11.18 6.58 -7.34
N TYR A 58 10.00 6.68 -6.73
CA TYR A 58 8.86 7.52 -7.14
C TYR A 58 8.56 8.59 -6.09
N ARG A 59 9.51 9.51 -5.86
CA ARG A 59 9.50 10.45 -4.71
C ARG A 59 8.26 11.33 -4.59
N ASP A 60 7.70 11.73 -5.71
CA ASP A 60 6.56 12.68 -5.76
C ASP A 60 5.23 12.01 -6.09
N ASN A 61 5.21 10.67 -6.14
CA ASN A 61 4.07 9.88 -6.56
C ASN A 61 3.88 8.68 -5.60
N LEU A 62 3.30 8.98 -4.44
CA LEU A 62 3.06 8.00 -3.38
C LEU A 62 1.98 6.98 -3.80
N ASP A 63 1.05 7.38 -4.65
CA ASP A 63 0.01 6.54 -5.24
C ASP A 63 0.61 5.38 -6.06
N ILE A 64 1.51 5.68 -7.02
CA ILE A 64 2.24 4.65 -7.78
C ILE A 64 3.15 3.84 -6.86
N ALA A 65 3.83 4.47 -5.90
CA ALA A 65 4.68 3.74 -4.96
C ALA A 65 3.88 2.73 -4.14
N ALA A 66 2.69 3.11 -3.67
CA ALA A 66 1.78 2.23 -2.94
C ALA A 66 1.20 1.13 -3.82
N GLU A 67 0.82 1.42 -5.06
CA GLU A 67 0.33 0.43 -6.03
C GLU A 67 1.39 -0.64 -6.32
N LEU A 68 2.64 -0.23 -6.56
CA LEU A 68 3.75 -1.14 -6.80
C LEU A 68 4.11 -1.96 -5.56
N ALA A 69 4.05 -1.36 -4.37
CA ALA A 69 4.26 -2.08 -3.11
C ALA A 69 3.20 -3.16 -2.88
N VAL A 70 1.92 -2.82 -3.06
CA VAL A 70 0.79 -3.76 -2.95
C VAL A 70 0.92 -4.87 -4.00
N SER A 71 1.23 -4.52 -5.25
CA SER A 71 1.36 -5.50 -6.34
C SER A 71 2.52 -6.47 -6.08
N SER A 72 3.66 -5.95 -5.61
CA SER A 72 4.83 -6.76 -5.24
C SER A 72 4.50 -7.72 -4.08
N LEU A 73 3.80 -7.22 -3.05
CA LEU A 73 3.36 -8.01 -1.92
C LEU A 73 2.39 -9.13 -2.36
N GLN A 74 1.39 -8.80 -3.17
CA GLN A 74 0.41 -9.77 -3.67
C GLN A 74 1.08 -10.90 -4.46
N VAL A 75 2.00 -10.57 -5.37
CA VAL A 75 2.75 -11.58 -6.12
C VAL A 75 3.54 -12.49 -5.18
N LEU A 76 4.21 -11.94 -4.18
CA LEU A 76 4.96 -12.76 -3.22
C LEU A 76 4.03 -13.69 -2.44
N LEU A 77 2.93 -13.17 -1.88
CA LEU A 77 1.98 -13.95 -1.09
C LEU A 77 1.28 -15.04 -1.89
N LEU A 78 1.03 -14.82 -3.19
CA LEU A 78 0.48 -15.83 -4.10
C LEU A 78 1.47 -16.95 -4.44
N LEU A 79 2.77 -16.69 -4.32
CA LEU A 79 3.83 -17.69 -4.57
C LEU A 79 4.23 -18.46 -3.31
N MET A 80 3.72 -18.06 -2.14
CA MET A 80 3.95 -18.81 -0.90
C MET A 80 3.07 -20.07 -0.86
N PRO A 81 3.63 -21.24 -0.53
CA PRO A 81 2.91 -22.51 -0.44
C PRO A 81 1.96 -22.59 0.77
#